data_AF-A0AAE9SHT3-F1
#
_entry.id   AF-A0AAE9SHT3-F1
#
_cell.length_a   1.000
_cell.length_b   1.000
_cell.length_c   1.000
_cell.angle_alpha   90.00
_cell.angle_beta   90.00
_cell.angle_gamma   90.00
#
_symmetry.space_group_name_H-M   'P 1'
#
loop_
_entity.id
_entity.type
_entity.pdbx_description
1 polymer ?
#
loop_
_entity_poly.entity_id
_entity_poly.type
_entity_poly.pdbx_seq_one_letter_code
_entity_poly.pdbx_strand_id
1 'polypeptide(L)'
;MKYLLYSFLALGISCGIPKKGSETKLTEPTEKVIIAKEEATKPMASQNQLIVVLKNAKSIDDVKSLIKNSGLTWSKMAYETDASKIGIVEVPEGKRDFWIDKLQESGEFRLIDANTDEKLTNIISEEKNNLLRITKTQCFGDCPVYTISIDKEGNVVYNGVEYVLVKGIQKFTLSEKQLQELNEKLTKKDFKSFKDAYNNPRIPDLSSTYIVHDGKQILIRLWKDIPDELIDIHEYIDGILLDKKFIE
;
A
#
# COMPACT_ATOMS: atom_id res chain seq x y z
N MET A 1 16.55 27.18 -40.53
CA MET A 1 17.35 28.41 -40.66
C MET A 1 17.84 28.82 -39.27
N LYS A 2 19.05 29.39 -39.14
CA LYS A 2 19.54 30.43 -38.18
C LYS A 2 18.92 30.47 -36.75
N TYR A 3 19.59 30.69 -35.60
CA TYR A 3 20.95 31.04 -35.12
C TYR A 3 20.85 31.04 -33.56
N LEU A 4 21.88 31.05 -32.68
CA LEU A 4 23.36 30.94 -32.74
C LEU A 4 23.89 30.48 -31.35
N LEU A 5 25.01 29.75 -31.35
CA LEU A 5 26.17 29.82 -30.44
C LEU A 5 26.13 30.75 -29.19
N TYR A 6 26.62 30.26 -28.05
CA TYR A 6 27.90 30.76 -27.50
C TYR A 6 28.64 29.69 -26.68
N SER A 7 29.95 29.60 -26.89
CA SER A 7 30.91 28.74 -26.16
C SER A 7 31.78 29.62 -25.29
N PHE A 8 32.23 29.13 -24.13
CA PHE A 8 33.55 29.50 -23.61
C PHE A 8 34.23 28.30 -22.93
N LEU A 9 35.47 28.07 -23.34
CA LEU A 9 36.36 27.00 -22.91
C LEU A 9 37.66 27.65 -22.42
N ALA A 10 38.19 27.24 -21.28
CA ALA A 10 39.53 27.60 -20.84
C ALA A 10 40.16 26.48 -20.02
N LEU A 11 41.12 25.77 -20.63
CA LEU A 11 42.02 24.83 -19.96
C LEU A 11 43.22 25.59 -19.38
N GLY A 12 43.66 25.20 -18.18
CA GLY A 12 44.93 25.63 -17.59
C GLY A 12 45.73 24.42 -17.14
N ILE A 13 46.79 24.07 -17.89
CA ILE A 13 47.75 23.03 -17.54
C ILE A 13 48.98 23.70 -16.93
N SER A 14 49.52 23.16 -15.83
CA SER A 14 50.92 23.39 -15.47
C SER A 14 51.48 22.22 -14.64
N CYS A 15 52.57 21.62 -15.10
CA CYS A 15 53.30 20.56 -14.40
C CYS A 15 54.49 21.15 -13.62
N GLY A 16 54.92 20.51 -12.52
CA GLY A 16 56.12 20.92 -11.79
C GLY A 16 56.58 19.95 -10.70
N ILE A 17 57.51 19.06 -11.04
CA ILE A 17 58.32 18.18 -10.16
C ILE A 17 59.70 18.15 -10.85
N PRO A 18 60.89 18.35 -10.20
CA PRO A 18 61.39 17.39 -9.18
C PRO A 18 62.47 17.84 -8.13
N LYS A 19 62.81 16.87 -7.25
CA LYS A 19 64.10 16.57 -6.55
C LYS A 19 64.27 16.85 -5.03
N LYS A 20 64.22 15.73 -4.29
CA LYS A 20 65.18 15.21 -3.27
C LYS A 20 66.12 16.18 -2.53
N GLY A 21 66.06 16.13 -1.20
CA GLY A 21 67.10 16.59 -0.26
C GLY A 21 66.87 16.02 1.14
N SER A 22 67.77 15.14 1.55
CA SER A 22 67.92 14.46 2.85
C SER A 22 68.05 15.41 4.07
N GLU A 23 67.43 15.08 5.21
CA GLU A 23 68.15 14.82 6.47
C GLU A 23 67.26 14.25 7.60
N THR A 24 67.89 13.52 8.52
CA THR A 24 67.25 12.70 9.57
C THR A 24 67.16 13.43 10.90
N LYS A 25 66.03 13.31 11.60
CA LYS A 25 65.99 13.40 13.08
C LYS A 25 64.90 12.53 13.68
N LEU A 26 65.28 11.67 14.62
CA LEU A 26 64.34 10.83 15.37
C LEU A 26 63.53 11.68 16.35
N THR A 27 62.22 11.45 16.40
CA THR A 27 61.38 11.58 17.61
C THR A 27 60.17 10.67 17.46
N GLU A 28 60.17 9.56 18.20
CA GLU A 28 58.94 8.87 18.62
C GLU A 28 58.53 9.36 20.02
N PRO A 29 57.31 9.09 20.50
CA PRO A 29 56.18 8.44 19.81
C PRO A 29 54.92 9.33 19.76
N THR A 30 54.02 9.05 18.82
CA THR A 30 52.59 9.23 19.09
C THR A 30 51.78 8.24 18.28
N GLU A 31 51.23 7.26 18.99
CA GLU A 31 50.42 6.17 18.48
C GLU A 31 49.09 6.69 17.93
N LYS A 32 49.11 7.16 16.68
CA LYS A 32 47.88 7.41 15.92
C LYS A 32 47.35 6.07 15.43
N VAL A 33 46.53 5.45 16.28
CA VAL A 33 45.60 4.40 15.89
C VAL A 33 44.91 4.83 14.60
N ILE A 34 45.24 4.14 13.51
CA ILE A 34 44.51 4.26 12.26
C ILE A 34 43.17 3.58 12.54
N ILE A 35 42.20 4.37 12.98
CA ILE A 35 40.80 3.97 12.95
C ILE A 35 40.48 3.85 11.46
N ALA A 36 40.63 2.63 10.95
CA ALA A 36 40.06 2.25 9.68
C ALA A 36 38.58 2.64 9.76
N LYS A 37 38.18 3.59 8.92
CA LYS A 37 36.78 3.93 8.76
C LYS A 37 36.16 2.71 8.11
N GLU A 38 35.63 1.83 8.96
CA GLU A 38 34.73 0.78 8.55
C GLU A 38 33.54 1.49 7.92
N GLU A 39 33.57 1.61 6.58
CA GLU A 39 32.41 2.02 5.81
C GLU A 39 31.38 0.94 6.03
N ALA A 40 30.50 1.19 7.01
CA ALA A 40 29.38 0.34 7.32
C ALA A 40 28.53 0.21 6.06
N THR A 41 28.77 -0.87 5.31
CA THR A 41 27.97 -1.27 4.17
C THR A 41 26.55 -1.39 4.66
N LYS A 42 25.67 -0.49 4.18
CA LYS A 42 24.23 -0.58 4.44
C LYS A 42 23.80 -2.02 4.15
N PRO A 43 23.06 -2.67 5.07
CA PRO A 43 22.85 -4.11 4.99
C PRO A 43 22.22 -4.50 3.65
N MET A 44 22.77 -5.56 3.05
CA MET A 44 22.45 -6.09 1.71
C MET A 44 21.04 -6.70 1.61
N ALA A 45 20.14 -6.38 2.54
CA ALA A 45 18.89 -7.08 2.85
C ALA A 45 17.72 -6.74 1.91
N SER A 46 17.81 -5.70 1.08
CA SER A 46 16.67 -5.20 0.28
C SER A 46 16.56 -5.77 -1.14
N GLN A 47 17.63 -6.35 -1.70
CA GLN A 47 17.66 -6.68 -3.13
C GLN A 47 16.80 -7.90 -3.52
N ASN A 48 16.52 -8.80 -2.58
CA ASN A 48 15.81 -10.06 -2.84
C ASN A 48 14.52 -10.21 -2.02
N GLN A 49 13.94 -9.09 -1.59
CA GLN A 49 12.69 -9.06 -0.82
C GLN A 49 11.58 -8.33 -1.58
N LEU A 50 10.35 -8.82 -1.43
CA LEU A 50 9.12 -8.23 -1.91
C LEU A 50 8.22 -7.84 -0.72
N ILE A 51 7.57 -6.70 -0.82
CA ILE A 51 6.43 -6.31 0.01
C ILE A 51 5.20 -6.94 -0.64
N VAL A 52 4.42 -7.69 0.15
CA VAL A 52 3.16 -8.28 -0.30
C VAL A 52 2.00 -7.76 0.56
N VAL A 53 0.98 -7.20 -0.09
CA VAL A 53 -0.24 -6.73 0.58
C VAL A 53 -1.38 -7.66 0.19
N LEU A 54 -1.94 -8.37 1.17
CA LEU A 54 -2.99 -9.36 0.90
C LEU A 54 -4.25 -8.68 0.37
N LYS A 55 -4.92 -9.33 -0.58
CA LYS A 55 -6.24 -8.95 -1.07
C LYS A 55 -7.33 -9.24 -0.03
N ASN A 56 -7.20 -10.37 0.68
CA ASN A 56 -8.04 -10.74 1.80
C ASN A 56 -7.19 -10.97 3.05
N ALA A 57 -7.32 -10.12 4.06
CA ALA A 57 -6.57 -10.25 5.30
C ALA A 57 -6.90 -11.52 6.11
N LYS A 58 -7.95 -12.28 5.74
CA LYS A 58 -8.31 -13.56 6.38
C LYS A 58 -7.73 -14.80 5.67
N SER A 59 -7.15 -14.70 4.47
CA SER A 59 -6.48 -15.83 3.77
C SER A 59 -4.98 -15.99 4.10
N ILE A 60 -4.51 -15.44 5.22
CA ILE A 60 -3.07 -15.39 5.55
C ILE A 60 -2.39 -16.76 5.61
N ASP A 61 -3.08 -17.81 6.05
CA ASP A 61 -2.51 -19.16 6.15
C ASP A 61 -2.45 -19.86 4.79
N ASP A 62 -3.45 -19.65 3.94
CA ASP A 62 -3.44 -20.09 2.53
C ASP A 62 -2.34 -19.38 1.74
N VAL A 63 -2.20 -18.07 1.94
CA VAL A 63 -1.15 -17.24 1.32
C VAL A 63 0.24 -17.67 1.78
N LYS A 64 0.46 -17.91 3.09
CA LYS A 64 1.74 -18.46 3.58
C LYS A 64 2.02 -19.85 3.01
N SER A 65 0.99 -20.67 2.79
CA SER A 65 1.10 -21.98 2.15
C SER A 65 1.46 -21.85 0.67
N LEU A 66 0.85 -20.91 -0.06
CA LEU A 66 1.19 -20.57 -1.46
C LEU A 66 2.66 -20.13 -1.58
N ILE A 67 3.11 -19.21 -0.73
CA ILE A 67 4.50 -18.73 -0.68
C ILE A 67 5.46 -19.92 -0.46
N LYS A 68 5.21 -20.74 0.58
CA LYS A 68 6.03 -21.91 0.90
C LYS A 68 6.07 -22.94 -0.25
N ASN A 69 4.91 -23.27 -0.83
CA ASN A 69 4.79 -24.24 -1.91
C ASN A 69 5.42 -23.74 -3.22
N SER A 70 5.54 -22.42 -3.38
CA SER A 70 6.26 -21.76 -4.48
C SER A 70 7.79 -21.76 -4.31
N GLY A 71 8.31 -22.33 -3.20
CA GLY A 71 9.73 -22.31 -2.88
C GLY A 71 10.24 -20.95 -2.37
N LEU A 72 9.34 -20.10 -1.88
CA LEU A 72 9.63 -18.79 -1.33
C LEU A 72 9.59 -18.81 0.20
N THR A 73 10.26 -17.85 0.84
CA THR A 73 10.33 -17.74 2.31
C THR A 73 9.51 -16.54 2.78
N TRP A 74 8.59 -16.77 3.73
CA TRP A 74 7.92 -15.69 4.46
C TRP A 74 8.86 -15.15 5.54
N SER A 75 9.42 -13.96 5.34
CA SER A 75 10.45 -13.38 6.21
C SER A 75 9.82 -12.81 7.50
N LYS A 76 8.83 -11.92 7.37
CA LYS A 76 8.09 -11.35 8.52
C LYS A 76 6.75 -10.76 8.12
N MET A 77 5.87 -10.56 9.11
CA MET A 77 4.78 -9.59 9.00
C MET A 77 5.35 -8.19 9.24
N ALA A 78 4.98 -7.21 8.41
CA ALA A 78 5.41 -5.81 8.57
C ALA A 78 4.29 -4.91 9.13
N TYR A 79 3.03 -5.25 8.88
CA TYR A 79 1.86 -4.57 9.44
C TYR A 79 0.65 -5.51 9.40
N GLU A 80 -0.14 -5.50 10.47
CA GLU A 80 -1.30 -6.39 10.62
C GLU A 80 -2.46 -5.70 11.34
N THR A 81 -3.65 -5.86 10.76
CA THR A 81 -4.95 -5.61 11.37
C THR A 81 -5.93 -6.73 10.94
N ASP A 82 -7.20 -6.65 11.34
CA ASP A 82 -8.24 -7.56 10.82
C ASP A 82 -8.52 -7.27 9.33
N ALA A 83 -8.46 -6.00 8.91
CA ALA A 83 -8.74 -5.56 7.55
C ALA A 83 -7.53 -5.56 6.58
N SER A 84 -6.30 -5.61 7.08
CA SER A 84 -5.11 -5.46 6.25
C SER A 84 -3.92 -6.26 6.79
N LYS A 85 -3.15 -6.90 5.90
CA LYS A 85 -1.93 -7.63 6.24
C LYS A 85 -0.86 -7.38 5.18
N ILE A 86 0.30 -6.93 5.65
CA ILE A 86 1.48 -6.64 4.84
C ILE A 86 2.60 -7.58 5.28
N GLY A 87 3.07 -8.41 4.36
CA GLY A 87 4.18 -9.33 4.54
C GLY A 87 5.44 -8.87 3.84
N ILE A 88 6.58 -9.41 4.28
CA ILE A 88 7.84 -9.39 3.54
C ILE A 88 8.16 -10.84 3.12
N VAL A 89 8.31 -11.05 1.83
CA VAL A 89 8.63 -12.35 1.22
C VAL A 89 10.03 -12.28 0.60
N GLU A 90 10.85 -13.27 0.87
CA GLU A 90 12.16 -13.45 0.24
C GLU A 90 12.03 -14.30 -1.02
N VAL A 91 12.68 -13.84 -2.09
CA VAL A 91 12.68 -14.47 -3.41
C VAL A 91 14.12 -14.80 -3.85
N PRO A 92 14.32 -15.77 -4.76
CA PRO A 92 15.64 -16.06 -5.32
C PRO A 92 16.29 -14.83 -5.97
N GLU A 93 17.62 -14.77 -5.90
CA GLU A 93 18.41 -13.68 -6.46
C GLU A 93 18.15 -13.49 -7.97
N GLY A 94 17.97 -12.24 -8.39
CA GLY A 94 17.68 -11.90 -9.79
C GLY A 94 16.30 -12.36 -10.29
N LYS A 95 15.39 -12.84 -9.41
CA LYS A 95 14.04 -13.31 -9.77
C LYS A 95 12.89 -12.44 -9.28
N ARG A 96 13.16 -11.22 -8.76
CA ARG A 96 12.11 -10.31 -8.26
C ARG A 96 10.99 -10.09 -9.25
N ASP A 97 11.29 -9.58 -10.45
CA ASP A 97 10.27 -9.17 -11.42
C ASP A 97 9.40 -10.37 -11.85
N PHE A 98 10.04 -11.53 -12.09
CA PHE A 98 9.35 -12.81 -12.33
C PHE A 98 8.39 -13.19 -11.19
N TRP A 99 8.79 -13.00 -9.94
CA TRP A 99 7.94 -13.30 -8.78
C TRP A 99 6.89 -12.24 -8.50
N ILE A 100 7.12 -10.98 -8.86
CA ILE A 100 6.08 -9.94 -8.86
C ILE A 100 4.96 -10.38 -9.81
N ASP A 101 5.28 -10.70 -11.06
CA ASP A 101 4.30 -11.15 -12.05
C ASP A 101 3.59 -12.44 -11.60
N LYS A 102 4.35 -13.47 -11.18
CA LYS A 102 3.79 -14.78 -10.79
C LYS A 102 2.92 -14.73 -9.53
N LEU A 103 3.26 -13.91 -8.55
CA LEU A 103 2.42 -13.73 -7.37
C LEU A 103 1.21 -12.85 -7.71
N GLN A 104 1.33 -11.85 -8.59
CA GLN A 104 0.19 -11.04 -9.05
C GLN A 104 -0.84 -11.91 -9.79
N GLU A 105 -0.38 -12.84 -10.65
CA GLU A 105 -1.22 -13.83 -11.35
C GLU A 105 -2.04 -14.73 -10.40
N SER A 106 -1.60 -14.95 -9.15
CA SER A 106 -2.35 -15.76 -8.18
C SER A 106 -3.68 -15.14 -7.75
N GLY A 107 -3.81 -13.81 -7.88
CA GLY A 107 -4.99 -13.08 -7.44
C GLY A 107 -5.18 -12.94 -5.93
N GLU A 108 -4.23 -13.44 -5.10
CA GLU A 108 -4.27 -13.36 -3.63
C GLU A 108 -3.76 -12.02 -3.06
N PHE A 109 -3.06 -11.23 -3.87
CA PHE A 109 -2.45 -9.97 -3.46
C PHE A 109 -3.15 -8.77 -4.09
N ARG A 110 -3.30 -7.68 -3.32
CA ARG A 110 -3.76 -6.38 -3.82
C ARG A 110 -2.61 -5.55 -4.37
N LEU A 111 -1.42 -5.68 -3.77
CA LEU A 111 -0.20 -5.01 -4.20
C LEU A 111 1.00 -5.92 -3.92
N ILE A 112 1.95 -5.93 -4.86
CA ILE A 112 3.25 -6.55 -4.73
C ILE A 112 4.28 -5.54 -5.25
N ASP A 113 5.35 -5.30 -4.50
CA ASP A 113 6.40 -4.38 -4.91
C ASP A 113 7.76 -4.79 -4.31
N ALA A 114 8.86 -4.28 -4.85
CA ALA A 114 10.20 -4.48 -4.31
C ALA A 114 10.34 -3.84 -2.91
N ASN A 115 10.94 -4.57 -1.97
CA ASN A 115 11.11 -4.08 -0.60
C ASN A 115 12.18 -2.98 -0.51
N THR A 116 11.75 -1.80 -0.06
CA THR A 116 12.61 -0.69 0.36
C THR A 116 11.95 -0.02 1.56
N ASP A 117 12.74 0.56 2.47
CA ASP A 117 12.21 1.20 3.67
C ASP A 117 11.20 2.31 3.33
N GLU A 118 11.49 3.11 2.30
CA GLU A 118 10.59 4.15 1.79
C GLU A 118 9.24 3.60 1.32
N LYS A 119 9.24 2.60 0.41
CA LYS A 119 8.00 1.99 -0.08
C LYS A 119 7.20 1.33 1.04
N LEU A 120 7.87 0.61 1.93
CA LEU A 120 7.21 -0.05 3.06
C LEU A 120 6.58 0.97 4.01
N THR A 121 7.30 2.05 4.34
CA THR A 121 6.75 3.14 5.15
C THR A 121 5.56 3.80 4.49
N ASN A 122 5.62 4.07 3.19
CA ASN A 122 4.52 4.70 2.44
C ASN A 122 3.26 3.81 2.43
N ILE A 123 3.39 2.51 2.10
CA ILE A 123 2.25 1.57 2.08
C ILE A 123 1.63 1.41 3.48
N ILE A 124 2.45 1.32 4.53
CA ILE A 124 1.95 1.27 5.92
C ILE A 124 1.27 2.59 6.31
N SER A 125 1.77 3.73 5.83
CA SER A 125 1.16 5.04 6.04
C SER A 125 -0.21 5.13 5.36
N GLU A 126 -0.34 4.69 4.11
CA GLU A 126 -1.62 4.65 3.38
C GLU A 126 -2.67 3.80 4.11
N GLU A 127 -2.32 2.61 4.60
CA GLU A 127 -3.27 1.79 5.38
C GLU A 127 -3.65 2.44 6.72
N LYS A 128 -2.72 3.14 7.38
CA LYS A 128 -3.01 3.91 8.61
C LYS A 128 -3.79 5.20 8.32
N ASN A 129 -3.74 5.73 7.10
CA ASN A 129 -4.43 6.95 6.71
C ASN A 129 -5.82 6.69 6.12
N ASN A 130 -6.18 5.42 5.86
CA ASN A 130 -7.53 5.07 5.46
C ASN A 130 -8.54 5.46 6.56
N LEU A 131 -9.48 6.33 6.22
CA LEU A 131 -10.63 6.66 7.05
C LEU A 131 -11.74 5.63 6.83
N LEU A 132 -12.08 5.35 5.57
CA LEU A 132 -13.11 4.38 5.21
C LEU A 132 -12.73 3.67 3.92
N ARG A 133 -13.05 2.38 3.81
CA ARG A 133 -13.04 1.67 2.53
C ARG A 133 -14.26 0.78 2.41
N ILE A 134 -15.05 0.96 1.35
CA ILE A 134 -16.18 0.11 1.00
C ILE A 134 -15.87 -0.66 -0.29
N THR A 135 -16.13 -1.96 -0.31
CA THR A 135 -16.04 -2.79 -1.52
C THR A 135 -17.33 -3.56 -1.72
N LYS A 136 -18.00 -3.39 -2.86
CA LYS A 136 -19.18 -4.16 -3.28
C LYS A 136 -18.76 -5.17 -4.33
N THR A 137 -19.04 -6.45 -4.11
CA THR A 137 -18.78 -7.54 -5.06
C THR A 137 -19.99 -7.79 -5.95
N GLN A 138 -19.76 -8.48 -7.08
CA GLN A 138 -20.83 -8.96 -7.96
C GLN A 138 -21.90 -9.77 -7.21
N CYS A 139 -23.12 -9.73 -7.75
CA CYS A 139 -24.23 -10.63 -7.47
C CYS A 139 -24.56 -11.41 -8.76
N PHE A 140 -25.67 -12.14 -8.81
CA PHE A 140 -26.12 -12.80 -10.05
C PHE A 140 -26.87 -11.88 -11.05
N GLY A 141 -27.21 -10.66 -10.63
CA GLY A 141 -27.79 -9.61 -11.48
C GLY A 141 -26.92 -8.36 -11.52
N ASP A 142 -27.53 -7.23 -11.87
CA ASP A 142 -26.85 -5.98 -12.20
C ASP A 142 -26.43 -5.15 -10.95
N CYS A 143 -25.90 -5.79 -9.90
CA CYS A 143 -25.46 -5.09 -8.70
C CYS A 143 -24.14 -4.32 -8.97
N PRO A 144 -24.03 -3.03 -8.61
CA PRO A 144 -22.83 -2.24 -8.88
C PRO A 144 -21.60 -2.79 -8.14
N VAL A 145 -20.56 -3.09 -8.91
CA VAL A 145 -19.28 -3.64 -8.45
C VAL A 145 -18.24 -2.54 -8.43
N TYR A 146 -17.78 -2.15 -7.23
CA TYR A 146 -16.75 -1.13 -7.05
C TYR A 146 -16.01 -1.26 -5.72
N THR A 147 -14.84 -0.61 -5.65
CA THR A 147 -14.21 -0.22 -4.39
C THR A 147 -14.14 1.29 -4.30
N ILE A 148 -14.46 1.86 -3.13
CA ILE A 148 -14.21 3.25 -2.78
C ILE A 148 -13.34 3.28 -1.52
N SER A 149 -12.25 4.02 -1.56
CA SER A 149 -11.37 4.31 -0.42
C SER A 149 -11.35 5.81 -0.17
N ILE A 150 -11.45 6.19 1.10
CA ILE A 150 -11.45 7.58 1.58
C ILE A 150 -10.35 7.69 2.64
N ASP A 151 -9.47 8.68 2.54
CA ASP A 151 -8.46 8.98 3.56
C ASP A 151 -8.96 9.98 4.62
N LYS A 152 -8.14 10.27 5.62
CA LYS A 152 -8.50 11.16 6.75
C LYS A 152 -8.65 12.62 6.33
N GLU A 153 -8.02 13.01 5.22
CA GLU A 153 -8.13 14.33 4.60
C GLU A 153 -9.34 14.41 3.64
N GLY A 154 -10.07 13.31 3.44
CA GLY A 154 -11.25 13.24 2.59
C GLY A 154 -10.96 13.08 1.10
N ASN A 155 -9.73 12.75 0.70
CA ASN A 155 -9.44 12.34 -0.67
C ASN A 155 -10.04 10.95 -0.92
N VAL A 156 -10.68 10.81 -2.07
CA VAL A 156 -11.41 9.63 -2.47
C VAL A 156 -10.77 9.01 -3.71
N VAL A 157 -10.55 7.70 -3.65
CA VAL A 157 -10.22 6.86 -4.80
C VAL A 157 -11.37 5.86 -4.98
N TYR A 158 -12.18 6.08 -6.00
CA TYR A 158 -13.20 5.16 -6.47
C TYR A 158 -12.65 4.31 -7.62
N ASN A 159 -13.01 3.04 -7.69
CA ASN A 159 -12.69 2.14 -8.81
C ASN A 159 -13.93 1.33 -9.17
N GLY A 160 -14.61 1.72 -10.25
CA GLY A 160 -15.80 1.03 -10.77
C GLY A 160 -15.42 -0.12 -11.71
N VAL A 161 -16.11 -1.25 -11.61
CA VAL A 161 -15.76 -2.48 -12.35
C VAL A 161 -16.90 -2.90 -13.29
N GLU A 162 -18.08 -3.14 -12.75
CA GLU A 162 -19.22 -3.71 -13.47
C GLU A 162 -20.54 -3.19 -12.92
N TYR A 163 -21.57 -3.09 -13.77
CA TYR A 163 -22.88 -2.51 -13.44
C TYR A 163 -22.81 -1.13 -12.76
N VAL A 164 -21.91 -0.28 -13.26
CA VAL A 164 -21.65 1.09 -12.81
C VAL A 164 -21.61 2.03 -14.00
N LEU A 165 -22.04 3.28 -13.81
CA LEU A 165 -22.02 4.31 -14.85
C LEU A 165 -20.59 4.72 -15.24
N VAL A 166 -19.66 4.70 -14.28
CA VAL A 166 -18.26 5.08 -14.50
C VAL A 166 -17.34 3.93 -14.11
N LYS A 167 -16.65 3.35 -15.09
CA LYS A 167 -15.64 2.30 -14.87
C LYS A 167 -14.23 2.88 -14.67
N GLY A 168 -13.38 2.09 -14.03
CA GLY A 168 -12.00 2.43 -13.73
C GLY A 168 -11.84 3.41 -12.56
N ILE A 169 -10.60 3.87 -12.38
CA ILE A 169 -10.21 4.72 -11.26
C ILE A 169 -10.67 6.16 -11.47
N GLN A 170 -11.44 6.68 -10.52
CA GLN A 170 -11.82 8.08 -10.40
C GLN A 170 -11.31 8.65 -9.08
N LYS A 171 -10.82 9.89 -9.10
CA LYS A 171 -10.31 10.59 -7.91
C LYS A 171 -11.06 11.91 -7.72
N PHE A 172 -11.45 12.18 -6.48
CA PHE A 172 -12.06 13.44 -6.06
C PHE A 172 -11.79 13.66 -4.57
N THR A 173 -12.09 14.84 -4.04
CA THR A 173 -12.04 15.11 -2.59
C THR A 173 -13.45 15.41 -2.11
N LEU A 174 -13.81 14.94 -0.91
CA LEU A 174 -15.03 15.33 -0.22
C LEU A 174 -14.99 16.82 0.09
N SER A 175 -16.15 17.49 0.07
CA SER A 175 -16.26 18.80 0.71
C SER A 175 -16.06 18.67 2.23
N GLU A 176 -15.64 19.75 2.89
CA GLU A 176 -15.46 19.79 4.35
C GLU A 176 -16.71 19.31 5.10
N LYS A 177 -17.90 19.78 4.69
CA LYS A 177 -19.19 19.29 5.21
C LYS A 177 -19.35 17.78 5.02
N GLN A 178 -19.01 17.25 3.84
CA GLN A 178 -19.16 15.82 3.56
C GLN A 178 -18.21 14.96 4.39
N LEU A 179 -16.98 15.44 4.62
CA LEU A 179 -16.00 14.76 5.47
C LEU A 179 -16.42 14.83 6.95
N GLN A 180 -16.96 15.97 7.41
CA GLN A 180 -17.49 16.11 8.76
C GLN A 180 -18.63 15.12 9.01
N GLU A 181 -19.65 15.11 8.14
CA GLU A 181 -20.81 14.21 8.27
C GLU A 181 -20.40 12.73 8.22
N LEU A 182 -19.37 12.39 7.41
CA LEU A 182 -18.79 11.05 7.41
C LEU A 182 -18.16 10.69 8.76
N ASN A 183 -17.37 11.59 9.34
CA ASN A 183 -16.74 11.38 10.64
C ASN A 183 -17.77 11.27 11.78
N GLU A 184 -18.83 12.07 11.75
CA GLU A 184 -19.95 11.97 12.71
C GLU A 184 -20.64 10.60 12.62
N LYS A 185 -20.92 10.09 11.42
CA LYS A 185 -21.47 8.75 11.20
C LYS A 185 -20.53 7.63 11.69
N LEU A 186 -19.24 7.74 11.40
CA LEU A 186 -18.23 6.74 11.81
C LEU A 186 -17.98 6.73 13.33
N THR A 187 -18.06 7.89 14.01
CA THR A 187 -17.78 8.03 15.45
C THR A 187 -19.01 7.85 16.34
N LYS A 188 -20.22 7.77 15.77
CA LYS A 188 -21.49 7.48 16.46
C LYS A 188 -21.43 6.20 17.32
N LYS A 189 -20.55 5.25 16.98
CA LYS A 189 -20.33 3.99 17.71
C LYS A 189 -18.95 3.40 17.44
N ASP A 190 -18.33 2.79 18.45
CA ASP A 190 -17.07 2.08 18.27
C ASP A 190 -17.23 0.93 17.26
N PHE A 191 -16.51 1.03 16.14
CA PHE A 191 -16.53 0.05 15.06
C PHE A 191 -16.15 -1.36 15.53
N LYS A 192 -15.32 -1.48 16.57
CA LYS A 192 -14.90 -2.76 17.15
C LYS A 192 -16.05 -3.52 17.82
N SER A 193 -17.11 -2.82 18.23
CA SER A 193 -18.32 -3.41 18.81
C SER A 193 -19.19 -4.19 17.82
N PHE A 194 -19.04 -3.95 16.51
CA PHE A 194 -19.81 -4.65 15.49
C PHE A 194 -19.34 -6.10 15.29
N LYS A 195 -20.26 -6.97 14.86
CA LYS A 195 -19.92 -8.32 14.38
C LYS A 195 -19.06 -8.24 13.12
N ASP A 196 -18.16 -9.20 12.93
CA ASP A 196 -17.33 -9.30 11.73
C ASP A 196 -18.14 -9.64 10.47
N ALA A 197 -19.33 -10.23 10.63
CA ALA A 197 -20.22 -10.55 9.53
C ALA A 197 -21.72 -10.43 9.89
N TYR A 198 -22.49 -9.90 8.94
CA TYR A 198 -23.95 -9.88 8.88
C TYR A 198 -24.37 -10.57 7.58
N ASN A 199 -24.50 -11.89 7.63
CA ASN A 199 -24.78 -12.71 6.45
C ASN A 199 -25.71 -13.90 6.78
N ASN A 200 -26.22 -14.54 5.73
CA ASN A 200 -26.76 -15.89 5.79
C ASN A 200 -26.09 -16.71 4.69
N PRO A 201 -25.13 -17.61 5.02
CA PRO A 201 -24.43 -18.41 4.03
C PRO A 201 -25.32 -19.33 3.18
N ARG A 202 -26.56 -19.58 3.61
CA ARG A 202 -27.54 -20.41 2.87
C ARG A 202 -28.22 -19.67 1.73
N ILE A 203 -28.06 -18.35 1.62
CA ILE A 203 -28.62 -17.56 0.53
C ILE A 203 -27.50 -17.37 -0.52
N PRO A 204 -27.62 -18.00 -1.70
CA PRO A 204 -26.67 -17.83 -2.80
C PRO A 204 -26.81 -16.43 -3.39
N ASP A 205 -25.95 -16.10 -4.35
CA ASP A 205 -26.15 -15.02 -5.33
C ASP A 205 -26.22 -13.57 -4.83
N LEU A 206 -26.28 -13.32 -3.51
CA LEU A 206 -26.20 -11.98 -2.93
C LEU A 206 -24.78 -11.41 -3.00
N SER A 207 -24.67 -10.15 -3.43
CA SER A 207 -23.46 -9.33 -3.33
C SER A 207 -22.92 -9.28 -1.89
N SER A 208 -21.62 -9.12 -1.76
CA SER A 208 -20.96 -8.82 -0.49
C SER A 208 -20.54 -7.35 -0.47
N THR A 209 -20.95 -6.63 0.57
CA THR A 209 -20.43 -5.30 0.91
C THR A 209 -19.45 -5.46 2.06
N TYR A 210 -18.18 -5.11 1.84
CA TYR A 210 -17.16 -5.05 2.88
C TYR A 210 -16.99 -3.60 3.30
N ILE A 211 -17.11 -3.30 4.59
CA ILE A 211 -16.84 -1.97 5.17
C ILE A 211 -15.62 -2.07 6.08
N VAL A 212 -14.62 -1.23 5.83
CA VAL A 212 -13.37 -1.16 6.61
C VAL A 212 -13.22 0.23 7.24
N HIS A 213 -13.05 0.25 8.56
CA HIS A 213 -12.74 1.43 9.35
C HIS A 213 -11.92 1.02 10.59
N ASP A 214 -11.00 1.88 11.04
CA ASP A 214 -10.06 1.64 12.16
C ASP A 214 -9.42 0.22 12.18
N GLY A 215 -9.01 -0.26 11.01
CA GLY A 215 -8.36 -1.57 10.84
C GLY A 215 -9.25 -2.80 11.03
N LYS A 216 -10.56 -2.65 11.26
CA LYS A 216 -11.54 -3.75 11.30
C LYS A 216 -12.31 -3.84 9.98
N GLN A 217 -12.64 -5.06 9.56
CA GLN A 217 -13.46 -5.33 8.37
C GLN A 217 -14.78 -6.01 8.75
N ILE A 218 -15.88 -5.45 8.28
CA ILE A 218 -17.23 -6.01 8.44
C ILE A 218 -17.72 -6.49 7.07
N LEU A 219 -18.16 -7.75 6.99
CA LEU A 219 -18.87 -8.31 5.84
C LEU A 219 -20.39 -8.15 6.02
N ILE A 220 -21.05 -7.50 5.08
CA ILE A 220 -22.51 -7.43 5.00
C ILE A 220 -22.95 -8.13 3.70
N ARG A 221 -23.76 -9.19 3.84
CA ARG A 221 -24.52 -9.80 2.72
C ARG A 221 -26.04 -9.65 2.91
N LEU A 222 -26.48 -9.33 4.12
CA LEU A 222 -27.88 -9.04 4.44
C LEU A 222 -27.98 -7.74 5.22
N TRP A 223 -28.84 -6.84 4.74
CA TRP A 223 -29.15 -5.55 5.37
C TRP A 223 -30.30 -5.65 6.39
N LYS A 224 -30.85 -6.84 6.60
CA LYS A 224 -31.91 -7.09 7.58
C LYS A 224 -31.33 -7.33 8.98
N ASP A 225 -31.93 -6.71 9.99
CA ASP A 225 -31.60 -6.88 11.41
C ASP A 225 -30.12 -6.55 11.73
N ILE A 226 -29.53 -5.57 11.01
CA ILE A 226 -28.19 -5.04 11.26
C ILE A 226 -28.27 -3.69 11.99
N PRO A 227 -27.18 -3.20 12.62
CA PRO A 227 -27.17 -1.91 13.28
C PRO A 227 -27.32 -0.74 12.30
N ASP A 228 -28.21 0.20 12.61
CA ASP A 228 -28.52 1.38 11.81
C ASP A 228 -27.28 2.20 11.44
N GLU A 229 -26.24 2.21 12.30
CA GLU A 229 -25.02 2.97 12.02
C GLU A 229 -24.28 2.45 10.77
N LEU A 230 -24.38 1.15 10.45
CA LEU A 230 -23.79 0.58 9.23
C LEU A 230 -24.62 0.89 7.98
N ILE A 231 -25.94 1.08 8.14
CA ILE A 231 -26.85 1.54 7.09
C ILE A 231 -26.58 3.03 6.80
N ASP A 232 -26.54 3.86 7.85
CA ASP A 232 -26.23 5.30 7.80
C ASP A 232 -24.94 5.62 7.05
N ILE A 233 -23.90 4.79 7.22
CA ILE A 233 -22.61 4.91 6.52
C ILE A 233 -22.75 4.44 5.07
N HIS A 234 -23.43 3.32 4.82
CA HIS A 234 -23.57 2.78 3.46
C HIS A 234 -24.36 3.74 2.55
N GLU A 235 -25.56 4.12 2.97
CA GLU A 235 -26.47 4.97 2.18
C GLU A 235 -25.86 6.36 1.94
N TYR A 236 -25.11 6.88 2.91
CA TYR A 236 -24.42 8.15 2.75
C TYR A 236 -23.33 8.11 1.67
N ILE A 237 -22.53 7.05 1.61
CA ILE A 237 -21.53 6.89 0.55
C ILE A 237 -22.18 6.61 -0.81
N ASP A 238 -23.21 5.77 -0.86
CA ASP A 238 -23.94 5.48 -2.10
C ASP A 238 -24.64 6.75 -2.62
N GLY A 239 -25.18 7.60 -1.74
CA GLY A 239 -25.71 8.93 -2.09
C GLY A 239 -24.68 9.85 -2.75
N ILE A 240 -23.45 9.92 -2.22
CA ILE A 240 -22.35 10.69 -2.85
C ILE A 240 -22.00 10.14 -4.25
N LEU A 241 -22.10 8.82 -4.45
CA LEU A 241 -21.83 8.18 -5.74
C LEU A 241 -22.98 8.39 -6.74
N LEU A 242 -24.23 8.40 -6.28
CA LEU A 242 -25.43 8.72 -7.06
C LEU A 242 -25.42 10.19 -7.51
N ASP A 243 -25.14 11.14 -6.62
CA ASP A 243 -24.99 12.56 -6.93
C ASP A 243 -23.91 12.81 -8.01
N LYS A 244 -22.84 12.02 -7.97
CA LYS A 244 -21.75 12.05 -8.96
C LYS A 244 -22.05 11.25 -10.23
N LYS A 245 -23.16 10.50 -10.29
CA LYS A 245 -23.53 9.60 -11.39
C LYS A 245 -22.44 8.57 -11.67
N PHE A 246 -21.88 7.98 -10.62
CA PHE A 246 -20.93 6.86 -10.72
C PHE A 246 -21.66 5.51 -10.68
N ILE A 247 -22.83 5.45 -10.05
CA ILE A 247 -23.74 4.30 -9.97
C ILE A 247 -25.17 4.73 -10.30
N GLU A 248 -26.04 3.77 -10.61
CA GLU A 248 -27.50 3.95 -10.81
C GLU A 248 -28.29 3.60 -9.54
#